data_AF-A0A1M4PKL8-F1
#
_entry.id   AF-A0A1M4PKL8-F1
#
_cell.length_a   1.000
_cell.length_b   1.000
_cell.length_c   1.000
_cell.angle_alpha   90.00
_cell.angle_beta   90.00
_cell.angle_gamma   90.00
#
_symmetry.space_group_name_H-M   'P 1'
#
loop_
_entity.id
_entity.type
_entity.pdbx_description
1 polymer ?
#
loop_
_entity_poly.entity_id
_entity_poly.type
_entity_poly.pdbx_seq_one_letter_code
_entity_poly.pdbx_strand_id
1 'polypeptide(L)'
;MATRLSSVCIVDMTPKLINDDEWKLGLYHGRFTVDDTFKALTTMCNSWMDFAKPFIKEAIPYLSEEQLKPIYEATSTNSPHVMYSMWIAMSANDYRDVLENITVPTFIIYGEKSTLYSSETARYLNSNIPNSEIVAFENCTHFLVLENPQKLVEIVKEAASR
;
A
#
# COMPACT_ATOMS: atom_id res chain seq x y z
N MET A 1 -1.88 2.80 30.75
CA MET A 1 -1.44 1.44 30.40
C MET A 1 -0.12 1.56 29.67
N ALA A 2 0.90 0.78 30.02
CA ALA A 2 2.13 0.76 29.23
C ALA A 2 1.81 0.15 27.85
N THR A 3 2.05 0.89 26.78
CA THR A 3 1.85 0.43 25.41
C THR A 3 2.89 -0.66 25.11
N ARG A 4 2.45 -1.85 24.67
CA ARG A 4 3.36 -2.95 24.25
C ARG A 4 3.96 -2.72 22.85
N LEU A 5 3.55 -1.64 22.19
CA LEU A 5 4.02 -1.21 20.88
C LEU A 5 5.01 -0.06 21.08
N SER A 6 6.22 -0.18 20.52
CA SER A 6 7.28 0.83 20.65
C SER A 6 7.38 1.74 19.42
N SER A 7 7.03 1.24 18.24
CA SER A 7 7.00 2.01 16.98
C SER A 7 6.14 1.32 15.92
N VAL A 8 5.87 2.04 14.82
CA VAL A 8 5.12 1.55 13.66
C VAL A 8 5.85 1.93 12.37
N CYS A 9 5.85 1.04 11.37
CA CYS A 9 6.19 1.39 9.99
C CYS A 9 4.96 1.20 9.10
N ILE A 10 4.52 2.26 8.44
CA ILE A 10 3.48 2.22 7.41
C ILE A 10 4.19 2.22 6.06
N VAL A 11 4.03 1.16 5.26
CA VAL A 11 4.80 0.95 4.03
C VAL A 11 3.90 1.04 2.81
N ASP A 12 4.12 2.08 2.00
CA ASP A 12 3.44 2.42 0.74
C ASP A 12 1.94 2.14 0.79
N MET A 13 1.23 2.85 1.67
CA MET A 13 -0.18 2.59 1.94
C MET A 13 -0.96 3.88 2.24
N THR A 14 -2.28 3.81 2.03
CA THR A 14 -3.26 4.86 2.34
C THR A 14 -4.13 4.46 3.54
N PRO A 15 -4.63 5.41 4.36
CA PRO A 15 -5.57 5.09 5.44
C PRO A 15 -6.97 4.73 4.93
N LYS A 16 -7.28 5.04 3.66
CA LYS A 16 -8.55 4.69 3.02
C LYS A 16 -8.34 4.43 1.53
N LEU A 17 -8.66 3.22 1.08
CA LEU A 17 -8.37 2.76 -0.27
C LEU A 17 -9.25 3.43 -1.32
N ILE A 18 -10.56 3.51 -1.06
CA ILE A 18 -11.56 4.02 -2.01
C ILE A 18 -11.65 5.54 -1.97
N ASN A 19 -11.60 6.15 -3.14
CA ASN A 19 -11.79 7.58 -3.35
C ASN A 19 -13.27 7.92 -3.60
N ASP A 20 -13.66 9.10 -3.15
CA ASP A 20 -14.99 9.69 -3.32
C ASP A 20 -14.85 11.21 -3.47
N ASP A 21 -15.94 11.97 -3.37
CA ASP A 21 -15.91 13.42 -3.56
C ASP A 21 -15.06 14.16 -2.52
N GLU A 22 -14.90 13.61 -1.32
CA GLU A 22 -14.16 14.21 -0.21
C GLU A 22 -12.73 13.64 -0.07
N TRP A 23 -12.49 12.43 -0.57
CA TRP A 23 -11.21 11.73 -0.45
C TRP A 23 -10.59 11.41 -1.79
N LYS A 24 -9.38 11.96 -2.03
CA LYS A 24 -8.61 11.79 -3.28
C LYS A 24 -7.19 11.23 -3.05
N LEU A 25 -6.89 10.73 -1.85
CA LEU A 25 -5.55 10.24 -1.47
C LEU A 25 -5.50 8.72 -1.28
N GLY A 26 -6.47 8.01 -1.85
CA GLY A 26 -6.56 6.55 -1.90
C GLY A 26 -5.79 5.95 -3.08
N LEU A 27 -6.18 4.72 -3.47
CA LEU A 27 -5.50 3.93 -4.50
C LEU A 27 -5.50 4.63 -5.88
N TYR A 28 -4.44 4.37 -6.64
CA TYR A 28 -4.16 4.92 -7.97
C TYR A 28 -4.15 6.44 -8.02
N HIS A 29 -3.52 7.07 -7.04
CA HIS A 29 -3.39 8.54 -6.95
C HIS A 29 -4.77 9.23 -6.98
N GLY A 30 -5.71 8.68 -6.20
CA GLY A 30 -7.05 9.27 -6.09
C GLY A 30 -8.06 8.82 -7.14
N ARG A 31 -7.70 7.92 -8.06
CA ARG A 31 -8.56 7.52 -9.19
C ARG A 31 -9.45 6.31 -8.92
N PHE A 32 -9.11 5.47 -7.93
CA PHE A 32 -9.86 4.23 -7.68
C PHE A 32 -11.13 4.50 -6.87
N THR A 33 -12.29 4.19 -7.44
CA THR A 33 -13.61 4.48 -6.85
C THR A 33 -14.32 3.24 -6.32
N VAL A 34 -15.52 3.44 -5.75
CA VAL A 34 -16.39 2.33 -5.31
C VAL A 34 -16.83 1.45 -6.48
N ASP A 35 -17.10 2.02 -7.66
CA ASP A 35 -17.46 1.26 -8.85
C ASP A 35 -16.31 0.38 -9.34
N ASP A 36 -15.08 0.91 -9.27
CA ASP A 36 -13.87 0.15 -9.60
C ASP A 36 -13.64 -0.98 -8.61
N THR A 37 -14.01 -0.79 -7.33
CA THR A 37 -13.99 -1.84 -6.32
C THR A 37 -14.92 -2.98 -6.69
N PHE A 38 -16.19 -2.71 -7.05
CA PHE A 38 -17.12 -3.76 -7.46
C PHE A 38 -16.67 -4.49 -8.73
N LYS A 39 -16.10 -3.77 -9.71
CA LYS A 39 -15.50 -4.37 -10.90
C LYS A 39 -14.33 -5.28 -10.54
N ALA A 40 -13.39 -4.79 -9.73
CA ALA A 40 -12.24 -5.56 -9.26
C ALA A 40 -12.67 -6.84 -8.54
N LEU A 41 -13.61 -6.73 -7.60
CA LEU A 41 -14.16 -7.87 -6.87
C LEU A 41 -14.83 -8.90 -7.79
N THR A 42 -15.59 -8.44 -8.78
CA THR A 42 -16.22 -9.31 -9.79
C THR A 42 -15.15 -10.04 -10.62
N THR A 43 -14.13 -9.31 -11.10
CA THR A 43 -13.03 -9.89 -11.86
C THR A 43 -12.26 -10.92 -11.03
N MET A 44 -11.89 -10.59 -9.79
CA MET A 44 -11.19 -11.50 -8.88
C MET A 44 -11.98 -12.78 -8.59
N CYS A 45 -13.31 -12.66 -8.44
CA CYS A 45 -14.20 -13.80 -8.21
C CYS A 45 -14.25 -14.73 -9.44
N ASN A 46 -14.20 -14.19 -10.66
CA ASN A 46 -14.23 -14.98 -11.90
C ASN A 46 -12.85 -15.56 -12.25
N SER A 47 -11.80 -14.74 -12.16
CA SER A 47 -10.42 -15.09 -12.45
C SER A 47 -9.48 -14.16 -11.69
N TRP A 48 -8.82 -14.69 -10.66
CA TRP A 48 -7.82 -13.94 -9.89
C TRP A 48 -6.73 -13.33 -10.79
N MET A 49 -6.23 -14.08 -11.76
CA MET A 49 -5.13 -13.62 -12.61
C MET A 49 -5.54 -12.56 -13.63
N ASP A 50 -6.83 -12.46 -13.97
CA ASP A 50 -7.34 -11.39 -14.85
C ASP A 50 -7.31 -10.04 -14.12
N PHE A 51 -7.45 -10.05 -12.79
CA PHE A 51 -7.22 -8.87 -11.96
C PHE A 51 -5.73 -8.65 -11.67
N ALA A 52 -5.02 -9.70 -11.25
CA ALA A 52 -3.66 -9.58 -10.72
C ALA A 52 -2.65 -9.12 -11.76
N LYS A 53 -2.74 -9.59 -13.02
CA LYS A 53 -1.77 -9.21 -14.08
C LYS A 53 -1.78 -7.70 -14.37
N PRO A 54 -2.93 -7.05 -14.69
CA PRO A 54 -2.97 -5.60 -14.83
C PRO A 54 -2.50 -4.85 -13.58
N PHE A 55 -2.90 -5.31 -12.39
CA PHE A 55 -2.48 -4.68 -11.13
C PHE A 55 -0.96 -4.69 -10.96
N ILE A 56 -0.30 -5.83 -11.21
CA ILE A 56 1.16 -5.96 -11.11
C ILE A 56 1.87 -5.05 -12.13
N LYS A 57 1.36 -4.98 -13.37
CA LYS A 57 1.94 -4.08 -14.38
C LYS A 57 1.85 -2.62 -13.96
N GLU A 58 0.72 -2.21 -13.37
CA GLU A 58 0.58 -0.86 -12.86
C GLU A 58 1.54 -0.63 -11.69
N ALA A 59 1.66 -1.58 -10.76
CA ALA A 59 2.53 -1.48 -9.58
C ALA A 59 4.03 -1.44 -9.91
N ILE A 60 4.45 -2.06 -11.03
CA ILE A 60 5.86 -2.14 -11.48
C ILE A 60 5.97 -1.91 -13.00
N PRO A 61 5.74 -0.69 -13.50
CA PRO A 61 5.52 -0.43 -14.92
C PRO A 61 6.76 -0.56 -15.80
N TYR A 62 7.95 -0.69 -15.21
CA TYR A 62 9.22 -0.74 -15.94
C TYR A 62 9.69 -2.16 -16.27
N LEU A 63 9.04 -3.21 -15.76
CA LEU A 63 9.39 -4.59 -16.06
C LEU A 63 8.75 -5.04 -17.38
N SER A 64 9.51 -5.79 -18.18
CA SER A 64 8.99 -6.44 -19.39
C SER A 64 8.08 -7.62 -19.06
N GLU A 65 7.27 -8.08 -20.02
CA GLU A 65 6.43 -9.27 -19.85
C GLU A 65 7.23 -10.52 -19.45
N GLU A 66 8.45 -10.68 -19.98
CA GLU A 66 9.33 -11.79 -19.64
C GLU A 66 9.78 -11.71 -18.17
N GLN A 67 10.12 -10.51 -17.70
CA GLN A 67 10.53 -10.27 -16.31
C GLN A 67 9.35 -10.42 -15.33
N LEU A 68 8.12 -10.17 -15.78
CA LEU A 68 6.91 -10.33 -14.96
C LEU A 68 6.47 -11.80 -14.83
N LYS A 69 6.91 -12.69 -15.72
CA LYS A 69 6.53 -14.12 -15.70
C LYS A 69 6.72 -14.80 -14.33
N PRO A 70 7.88 -14.73 -13.66
CA PRO A 70 8.04 -15.34 -12.33
C PRO A 70 7.11 -14.72 -11.27
N ILE A 71 6.81 -13.43 -11.37
CA ILE A 71 5.88 -12.74 -10.46
C ILE A 71 4.46 -13.24 -10.70
N TYR A 72 4.04 -13.42 -11.95
CA TYR A 72 2.74 -14.01 -12.28
C TYR A 72 2.62 -15.46 -11.81
N GLU A 73 3.67 -16.26 -11.99
CA GLU A 73 3.71 -17.64 -11.51
C GLU A 73 3.54 -17.70 -9.99
N ALA A 74 4.34 -16.94 -9.24
CA ALA A 74 4.19 -16.83 -7.79
C ALA A 74 2.78 -16.34 -7.39
N THR A 75 2.28 -15.28 -8.02
CA THR A 75 0.96 -14.68 -7.72
C THR A 75 -0.20 -15.62 -8.04
N SER A 76 -0.05 -16.49 -9.05
CA SER A 76 -1.07 -17.46 -9.46
C SER A 76 -1.33 -18.56 -8.43
N THR A 77 -0.40 -18.75 -7.48
CA THR A 77 -0.56 -19.71 -6.39
C THR A 77 -1.51 -19.22 -5.28
N ASN A 78 -1.89 -17.94 -5.31
CA ASN A 78 -2.84 -17.39 -4.35
C ASN A 78 -4.25 -17.95 -4.58
N SER A 79 -4.95 -18.20 -3.47
CA SER A 79 -6.35 -18.65 -3.51
C SER A 79 -7.29 -17.48 -3.85
N PRO A 80 -8.12 -17.55 -4.91
CA PRO A 80 -8.98 -16.44 -5.30
C PRO A 80 -9.91 -15.93 -4.19
N HIS A 81 -10.52 -16.84 -3.42
CA HIS A 81 -11.41 -16.48 -2.31
C HIS A 81 -10.68 -15.78 -1.15
N VAL A 82 -9.40 -16.10 -0.91
CA VAL A 82 -8.56 -15.39 0.08
C VAL A 82 -8.26 -13.98 -0.41
N MET A 83 -7.81 -13.84 -1.66
CA MET A 83 -7.48 -12.53 -2.24
C MET A 83 -8.71 -11.63 -2.31
N TYR A 84 -9.86 -12.18 -2.74
CA TYR A 84 -11.15 -11.51 -2.75
C TYR A 84 -11.55 -11.00 -1.36
N SER A 85 -11.47 -11.87 -0.34
CA SER A 85 -11.82 -11.50 1.04
C SER A 85 -10.89 -10.43 1.61
N MET A 86 -9.59 -10.53 1.31
CA MET A 86 -8.60 -9.51 1.67
C MET A 86 -8.93 -8.16 1.01
N TRP A 87 -9.28 -8.16 -0.28
CA TRP A 87 -9.64 -6.93 -0.99
C TRP A 87 -10.88 -6.26 -0.42
N ILE A 88 -11.90 -7.04 -0.03
CA ILE A 88 -13.07 -6.51 0.70
C ILE A 88 -12.63 -5.86 2.01
N ALA A 89 -11.84 -6.57 2.82
CA ALA A 89 -11.38 -6.03 4.10
C ALA A 89 -10.60 -4.73 3.93
N MET A 90 -9.77 -4.60 2.90
CA MET A 90 -9.03 -3.36 2.64
C MET A 90 -9.94 -2.24 2.13
N SER A 91 -10.85 -2.54 1.21
CA SER A 91 -11.67 -1.55 0.52
C SER A 91 -12.84 -1.02 1.36
N ALA A 92 -13.37 -1.83 2.28
CA ALA A 92 -14.49 -1.46 3.15
C ALA A 92 -14.09 -0.65 4.38
N ASN A 93 -12.80 -0.54 4.71
CA ASN A 93 -12.33 0.16 5.90
C ASN A 93 -11.83 1.58 5.57
N ASP A 94 -12.04 2.47 6.54
CA ASP A 94 -11.52 3.83 6.58
C ASP A 94 -10.87 4.02 7.94
N TYR A 95 -9.56 4.25 7.94
CA TYR A 95 -8.76 4.38 9.17
C TYR A 95 -8.34 5.83 9.44
N ARG A 96 -8.93 6.82 8.75
CA ARG A 96 -8.53 8.23 8.92
C ARG A 96 -8.77 8.74 10.33
N ASP A 97 -9.83 8.27 11.00
CA ASP A 97 -10.23 8.65 12.36
C ASP A 97 -9.31 8.08 13.45
N VAL A 98 -8.59 7.00 13.18
CA VAL A 98 -7.68 6.39 14.16
C VAL A 98 -6.23 6.89 14.07
N LEU A 99 -5.90 7.71 13.06
CA LEU A 99 -4.51 8.18 12.85
C LEU A 99 -3.96 8.96 14.04
N GLU A 100 -4.77 9.83 14.65
CA GLU A 100 -4.36 10.63 15.81
C GLU A 100 -4.06 9.77 17.06
N ASN A 101 -4.63 8.56 17.11
CA ASN A 101 -4.41 7.61 18.20
C ASN A 101 -3.09 6.85 18.08
N ILE A 102 -2.37 6.99 16.95
CA ILE A 102 -1.03 6.42 16.78
C ILE A 102 -0.02 7.34 17.48
N THR A 103 0.20 7.11 18.76
CA THR A 103 1.06 7.96 19.60
C THR A 103 2.52 7.51 19.68
N VAL A 104 2.85 6.33 19.13
CA VAL A 104 4.22 5.80 19.07
C VAL A 104 4.97 6.37 17.86
N PRO A 105 6.32 6.45 17.90
CA PRO A 105 7.12 6.77 16.73
C PRO A 105 6.67 6.01 15.48
N THR A 106 6.40 6.72 14.40
CA THR A 106 5.85 6.15 13.17
C THR A 106 6.66 6.56 11.95
N PHE A 107 7.12 5.57 11.19
CA PHE A 107 7.83 5.76 9.93
C PHE A 107 6.85 5.58 8.78
N ILE A 108 6.62 6.64 8.00
CA ILE A 108 5.76 6.62 6.82
C ILE A 108 6.64 6.45 5.59
N ILE A 109 6.74 5.20 5.14
CA ILE A 109 7.61 4.77 4.04
C ILE A 109 6.79 4.77 2.75
N TYR A 110 7.29 5.36 1.67
CA TYR A 110 6.62 5.30 0.37
C TYR A 110 7.61 5.35 -0.79
N GLY A 111 7.23 4.80 -1.94
CA GLY A 111 8.01 4.86 -3.17
C GLY A 111 7.77 6.19 -3.91
N GLU A 112 8.82 6.95 -4.22
CA GLU A 112 8.68 8.23 -4.92
C GLU A 112 8.04 8.10 -6.31
N LYS A 113 8.25 6.95 -6.96
CA LYS A 113 7.66 6.57 -8.24
C LYS A 113 6.50 5.59 -8.10
N SER A 114 5.92 5.45 -6.90
CA SER A 114 4.73 4.61 -6.71
C SER A 114 3.61 5.09 -7.62
N THR A 115 3.04 4.19 -8.40
CA THR A 115 1.85 4.43 -9.25
C THR A 115 0.55 4.19 -8.47
N LEU A 116 0.65 3.62 -7.26
CA LEU A 116 -0.50 3.30 -6.42
C LEU A 116 -0.83 4.45 -5.48
N TYR A 117 0.16 4.94 -4.74
CA TYR A 117 -0.02 6.00 -3.75
C TYR A 117 0.89 7.18 -4.05
N SER A 118 0.41 8.38 -3.78
CA SER A 118 1.14 9.60 -4.07
C SER A 118 1.89 10.11 -2.83
N SER A 119 2.83 11.01 -3.06
CA SER A 119 3.56 11.69 -1.97
C SER A 119 2.62 12.47 -1.03
N GLU A 120 1.48 12.92 -1.54
CA GLU A 120 0.41 13.61 -0.83
C GLU A 120 -0.26 12.70 0.20
N THR A 121 -0.43 11.40 -0.10
CA THR A 121 -0.92 10.40 0.86
C THR A 121 0.03 10.30 2.05
N ALA A 122 1.35 10.25 1.80
CA ALA A 122 2.36 10.22 2.87
C ALA A 122 2.34 11.51 3.72
N ARG A 123 2.18 12.68 3.07
CA ARG A 123 2.02 13.96 3.77
C ARG A 123 0.75 14.02 4.63
N TYR A 124 -0.36 13.47 4.13
CA TYR A 124 -1.59 13.38 4.91
C TYR A 124 -1.43 12.48 6.13
N LEU A 125 -0.81 11.31 6.00
CA LEU A 125 -0.49 10.47 7.15
C LEU A 125 0.37 11.23 8.16
N ASN A 126 1.40 11.94 7.69
CA ASN A 126 2.32 12.66 8.56
C ASN A 126 1.65 13.81 9.32
N SER A 127 0.72 14.52 8.69
CA SER A 127 -0.01 15.61 9.34
C SER A 127 -1.05 15.12 10.37
N ASN A 128 -1.48 13.86 10.29
CA ASN A 128 -2.51 13.30 11.15
C ASN A 128 -1.98 12.29 12.19
N ILE A 129 -0.71 11.89 12.08
CA ILE A 129 -0.03 11.04 13.07
C ILE A 129 0.98 11.91 13.86
N PRO A 130 0.75 12.19 15.16
CA PRO A 130 1.50 13.18 15.93
C PRO A 130 3.02 12.99 15.99
N ASN A 131 3.48 11.73 16.06
CA ASN A 131 4.90 11.39 16.18
C ASN A 131 5.34 10.55 14.98
N SER A 132 5.31 11.17 13.79
CA SER A 132 5.67 10.50 12.56
C SER A 132 6.72 11.24 11.73
N GLU A 133 7.45 10.48 10.93
CA GLU A 133 8.38 11.00 9.92
C GLU A 133 8.18 10.31 8.58
N ILE A 134 8.40 11.05 7.50
CA ILE A 134 8.29 10.54 6.13
C ILE A 134 9.64 10.02 5.66
N VAL A 135 9.66 8.80 5.13
CA VAL A 135 10.83 8.16 4.55
C VAL A 135 10.55 7.85 3.08
N ALA A 136 10.95 8.75 2.19
CA ALA A 136 10.83 8.56 0.75
C ALA A 136 11.87 7.54 0.24
N PHE A 137 11.44 6.58 -0.57
CA PHE A 137 12.32 5.70 -1.32
C PHE A 137 12.49 6.26 -2.74
N GLU A 138 13.59 6.97 -2.95
CA GLU A 138 13.94 7.57 -4.23
C GLU A 138 13.99 6.51 -5.33
N ASN A 139 13.47 6.85 -6.51
CA ASN A 139 13.42 5.97 -7.68
C ASN A 139 12.68 4.62 -7.50
N CYS A 140 11.99 4.40 -6.38
CA CYS A 140 11.26 3.16 -6.11
C CYS A 140 9.76 3.32 -6.39
N THR A 141 9.12 2.24 -6.82
CA THR A 141 7.69 2.10 -7.06
C THR A 141 6.97 1.56 -5.82
N HIS A 142 5.78 0.98 -5.98
CA HIS A 142 5.09 0.25 -4.92
C HIS A 142 5.91 -0.96 -4.42
N PHE A 143 6.83 -1.45 -5.26
CA PHE A 143 7.71 -2.58 -4.95
C PHE A 143 9.00 -2.18 -4.21
N LEU A 144 8.98 -1.03 -3.52
CA LEU A 144 10.14 -0.46 -2.80
C LEU A 144 10.88 -1.46 -1.89
N VAL A 145 10.16 -2.43 -1.33
CA VAL A 145 10.72 -3.47 -0.47
C VAL A 145 11.72 -4.35 -1.23
N LEU A 146 11.43 -4.65 -2.49
CA LEU A 146 12.28 -5.45 -3.37
C LEU A 146 13.29 -4.59 -4.14
N GLU A 147 12.94 -3.35 -4.46
CA GLU A 147 13.81 -2.42 -5.18
C GLU A 147 14.95 -1.88 -4.29
N ASN A 148 14.71 -1.67 -3.00
CA ASN A 148 15.72 -1.20 -2.05
C ASN A 148 15.60 -1.89 -0.68
N PRO A 149 15.88 -3.20 -0.61
CA PRO A 149 15.75 -3.97 0.63
C PRO A 149 16.72 -3.50 1.73
N GLN A 150 17.89 -2.96 1.37
CA GLN A 150 18.87 -2.46 2.34
C GLN A 150 18.32 -1.27 3.12
N LYS A 151 17.76 -0.27 2.42
CA LYS A 151 17.15 0.90 3.05
C LYS A 151 15.98 0.48 3.95
N LEU A 152 15.15 -0.47 3.52
CA LEU A 152 14.07 -0.97 4.37
C LEU A 152 14.60 -1.62 5.66
N VAL A 153 15.64 -2.44 5.57
CA VAL A 153 16.26 -3.07 6.74
C VAL A 153 16.83 -2.04 7.71
N GLU A 154 17.45 -0.97 7.22
CA GLU A 154 17.97 0.12 8.04
C GLU A 154 16.85 0.80 8.82
N ILE A 155 15.75 1.18 8.14
CA ILE A 155 14.60 1.83 8.77
C ILE A 155 13.90 0.90 9.78
N VAL A 156 13.73 -0.38 9.45
CA VAL A 156 13.14 -1.35 10.39
C VAL A 156 14.02 -1.54 11.63
N LYS A 157 15.35 -1.54 11.49
CA LYS A 157 16.27 -1.60 12.63
C LYS A 157 16.18 -0.33 13.48
N GLU A 158 16.09 0.83 12.86
CA GLU A 158 15.89 2.09 13.57
C GLU A 158 14.57 2.07 14.34
N ALA A 159 13.46 1.73 13.69
CA ALA A 159 12.15 1.64 14.31
C ALA A 159 12.15 0.66 15.50
N ALA A 160 12.80 -0.50 15.36
CA ALA A 160 12.90 -1.50 16.42
C ALA A 160 13.81 -1.07 17.61
N SER A 161 14.62 -0.02 17.44
CA SER A 161 15.49 0.51 18.49
C SER A 161 14.88 1.66 19.31
N ARG A 162 13.70 2.15 18.91
CA ARG A 162 12.90 3.15 19.64
C ARG A 162 12.18 2.48 20.82
#